data_AF-A0A8H3GBY5-F1
#
_entry.id   AF-A0A8H3GBY5-F1
#
_cell.length_a   1.000
_cell.length_b   1.000
_cell.length_c   1.000
_cell.angle_alpha   90.00
_cell.angle_beta   90.00
_cell.angle_gamma   90.00
#
_symmetry.space_group_name_H-M   'P 1'
#
loop_
_entity.id
_entity.type
_entity.pdbx_description
1 polymer ?
#
loop_
_entity_poly.entity_id
_entity_poly.type
_entity_poly.pdbx_seq_one_letter_code
_entity_poly.pdbx_strand_id
1 'polypeptide(L)'
;MPGRLRKVSPLKAPSKDLIALGLEGSANKFGAGIIRHGMDGSVSVLANVRHTYITPPGEGFQPRDTALHHREWALKIIKQAISDADIDLSAVDCICFTKGPVRLYKAINLI
;
A
#
# COMPACT_ATOMS: atom_id res chain seq x y z
N MET A 1 -20.56 22.65 -17.39
CA MET A 1 -20.92 21.35 -16.78
C MET A 1 -21.34 21.62 -15.34
N PRO A 2 -22.57 21.30 -14.90
CA PRO A 2 -22.99 21.54 -13.53
C PRO A 2 -22.12 20.70 -12.59
N GLY A 3 -21.51 21.37 -11.60
CA GLY A 3 -20.54 20.80 -10.69
C GLY A 3 -21.10 19.59 -9.96
N ARG A 4 -20.39 18.46 -10.07
CA ARG A 4 -20.69 17.25 -9.31
C ARG A 4 -20.61 17.59 -7.82
N LEU A 5 -21.76 17.72 -7.16
CA LEU A 5 -21.85 17.83 -5.71
C LEU A 5 -21.06 16.67 -5.11
N ARG A 6 -19.97 16.97 -4.41
CA ARG A 6 -19.18 15.97 -3.68
C ARG A 6 -20.12 15.35 -2.65
N LYS A 7 -20.51 14.09 -2.83
CA LYS A 7 -21.23 13.34 -1.80
C LYS A 7 -20.41 13.41 -0.52
N VAL A 8 -20.99 13.97 0.53
CA VAL A 8 -20.37 13.99 1.86
C VAL A 8 -20.28 12.55 2.33
N SER A 9 -19.10 12.14 2.81
CA SER A 9 -18.91 10.80 3.34
C SER A 9 -19.87 10.58 4.52
N PRO A 10 -20.56 9.43 4.61
CA PRO A 10 -21.39 9.12 5.78
C PRO A 10 -20.56 8.80 7.03
N LEU A 11 -19.23 8.70 6.90
CA LEU A 11 -18.32 8.38 8.00
C LEU A 11 -17.98 9.64 8.81
N LYS A 12 -17.87 9.46 10.13
CA LYS A 12 -17.42 10.49 11.05
C LYS A 12 -15.99 10.91 10.69
N ALA A 13 -15.72 12.22 10.72
CA ALA A 13 -14.36 12.72 10.55
C ALA A 13 -13.44 12.17 11.66
N PRO A 14 -12.19 11.81 11.33
CA PRO A 14 -11.27 11.26 12.32
C PRO A 14 -10.90 12.32 13.35
N SER A 15 -10.74 11.89 14.61
CA SER A 15 -10.38 12.76 15.74
C SER A 15 -8.87 12.89 15.96
N LYS A 16 -8.08 12.19 15.14
CA LYS A 16 -6.61 12.20 15.12
C LYS A 16 -6.13 11.94 13.70
N ASP A 17 -4.85 12.18 13.45
CA ASP A 17 -4.20 11.70 12.23
C ASP A 17 -4.26 10.17 12.17
N LEU A 18 -4.49 9.64 10.97
CA LEU A 18 -4.57 8.20 10.73
C LEU A 18 -3.34 7.72 9.98
N ILE A 19 -2.78 6.60 10.42
CA ILE A 19 -1.66 5.94 9.76
C ILE A 19 -2.14 4.66 9.06
N ALA A 20 -1.94 4.59 7.76
CA ALA A 20 -2.29 3.44 6.94
C ALA A 20 -1.05 2.70 6.46
N LEU A 21 -1.03 1.38 6.62
CA LEU A 21 -0.06 0.47 5.98
C LEU A 21 -0.70 -0.16 4.74
N GLY A 22 -0.17 0.11 3.56
CA GLY A 22 -0.62 -0.48 2.29
C GLY A 22 0.30 -1.60 1.83
N LEU A 23 -0.26 -2.75 1.44
CA LEU A 23 0.45 -3.90 0.89
C LEU A 23 0.02 -4.17 -0.56
N GLU A 24 0.98 -4.15 -1.47
CA GLU A 24 0.77 -4.42 -2.90
C GLU A 24 1.62 -5.60 -3.33
N GLY A 25 1.02 -6.55 -4.06
CA GLY A 25 1.67 -7.79 -4.45
C GLY A 25 0.94 -8.51 -5.58
N SER A 26 0.27 -7.77 -6.47
CA SER A 26 -0.62 -8.34 -7.50
C SER A 26 0.11 -8.85 -8.75
N ALA A 27 1.35 -8.41 -8.97
CA ALA A 27 2.17 -8.76 -10.10
C ALA A 27 3.58 -9.21 -9.63
N ASN A 28 4.63 -8.89 -10.37
CA ASN A 28 6.00 -9.30 -10.05
C ASN A 28 6.69 -8.44 -8.99
N LYS A 29 6.02 -7.46 -8.40
CA LYS A 29 6.55 -6.64 -7.31
C LYS A 29 5.78 -6.92 -6.05
N PHE A 30 6.49 -6.85 -4.92
CA PHE A 30 5.90 -6.71 -3.61
C PHE A 30 6.31 -5.37 -3.02
N GLY A 31 5.34 -4.61 -2.50
CA GLY A 31 5.58 -3.30 -1.91
C GLY A 31 4.80 -3.11 -0.62
N ALA A 32 5.39 -2.33 0.29
CA ALA A 32 4.72 -1.80 1.47
C ALA A 32 4.88 -0.27 1.50
N GLY A 33 3.76 0.43 1.64
CA GLY A 33 3.71 1.87 1.78
C GLY A 33 3.08 2.29 3.11
N ILE A 34 3.55 3.39 3.68
CA ILE A 34 2.98 3.99 4.89
C ILE A 34 2.54 5.41 4.55
N ILE A 35 1.29 5.72 4.89
CA ILE A 35 0.66 7.00 4.57
C ILE A 35 0.04 7.57 5.84
N ARG A 36 0.27 8.87 6.07
CA ARG A 36 -0.43 9.63 7.10
C ARG A 36 -1.52 10.47 6.45
N HIS A 37 -2.73 10.31 6.96
CA HIS A 37 -3.89 11.14 6.65
C HIS A 37 -4.10 12.13 7.80
N GLY A 38 -3.82 13.40 7.54
CA GLY A 38 -4.00 14.48 8.50
C GLY A 38 -5.47 14.79 8.73
N MET A 39 -5.81 15.25 9.94
CA MET A 39 -7.18 15.69 10.27
C MET A 39 -7.69 16.84 9.38
N ASP A 40 -6.77 17.66 8.87
CA ASP A 40 -7.02 18.76 7.93
C ASP A 40 -7.31 18.28 6.49
N GLY A 41 -7.23 16.97 6.25
CA GLY A 41 -7.36 16.35 4.94
C GLY A 41 -6.06 16.31 4.14
N SER A 42 -4.93 16.71 4.74
CA SER A 42 -3.62 16.53 4.13
C SER A 42 -3.25 15.04 4.06
N VAL A 43 -2.40 14.70 3.08
CA VAL A 43 -1.91 13.33 2.91
C VAL A 43 -0.41 13.38 2.69
N SER A 44 0.33 12.58 3.44
CA SER A 44 1.78 12.46 3.32
C SER A 44 2.20 11.00 3.22
N VAL A 45 3.12 10.72 2.31
CA VAL A 45 3.74 9.40 2.15
C VAL A 45 4.97 9.36 3.04
N LEU A 46 4.97 8.48 4.04
CA LEU A 46 6.07 8.33 4.99
C LEU A 46 7.09 7.28 4.51
N ALA A 47 6.61 6.21 3.88
CA ALA A 47 7.47 5.18 3.30
C ALA A 47 6.84 4.58 2.04
N ASN A 48 7.67 4.11 1.11
CA ASN A 48 7.26 3.39 -0.09
C ASN A 48 8.35 2.41 -0.53
N VAL A 49 8.41 1.27 0.16
CA VAL A 49 9.45 0.25 -0.05
C VAL A 49 8.93 -0.80 -1.03
N ARG A 50 9.75 -1.18 -2.01
CA ARG A 50 9.39 -2.17 -3.03
C ARG A 50 10.53 -3.13 -3.33
N HIS A 51 10.18 -4.38 -3.60
CA HIS A 51 11.07 -5.39 -4.13
C HIS A 51 10.49 -6.00 -5.39
N THR A 52 11.32 -6.22 -6.40
CA THR A 52 10.90 -6.76 -7.70
C THR A 52 11.45 -8.17 -7.87
N TYR A 53 10.59 -9.11 -8.22
CA TYR A 53 10.99 -10.42 -8.73
C TYR A 53 11.45 -10.25 -10.18
N ILE A 54 12.74 -10.50 -10.42
CA ILE A 54 13.38 -10.39 -11.72
C ILE A 54 13.69 -11.81 -12.20
N THR A 55 13.08 -12.21 -13.31
CA THR A 55 13.35 -13.47 -13.98
C THR A 55 14.55 -13.37 -14.92
N PRO A 56 15.15 -14.51 -15.29
CA PRO A 56 16.19 -14.54 -16.32
C PRO A 56 15.70 -13.94 -17.66
N PRO A 57 16.62 -13.44 -18.50
CA PRO A 57 16.28 -12.93 -19.82
C PRO A 57 15.55 -13.99 -20.66
N GLY A 58 14.43 -13.60 -21.28
CA GLY A 58 13.60 -14.50 -22.10
C GLY A 58 12.49 -15.23 -21.35
N GLU A 59 12.39 -15.08 -20.02
CA GLU A 59 11.35 -15.72 -19.21
C GLU A 59 10.38 -14.71 -18.58
N GLY A 60 9.10 -15.08 -18.53
CA GLY A 60 8.08 -14.37 -17.76
C GLY A 60 8.01 -14.85 -16.31
N PHE A 61 7.60 -13.98 -15.39
CA PHE A 61 7.39 -14.36 -14.00
C PHE A 61 6.21 -15.32 -13.85
N GLN A 62 6.45 -16.46 -13.22
CA GLN A 62 5.42 -17.46 -12.97
C GLN A 62 4.66 -17.13 -11.67
N PRO A 63 3.33 -17.36 -11.60
CA PRO A 63 2.55 -17.07 -10.40
C PRO A 63 3.08 -17.78 -9.14
N ARG A 64 3.51 -19.04 -9.29
CA ARG A 64 4.06 -19.85 -8.19
C ARG A 64 5.34 -19.23 -7.62
N ASP A 65 6.29 -18.91 -8.49
CA ASP A 65 7.60 -18.38 -8.08
C ASP A 65 7.48 -16.97 -7.52
N THR A 66 6.58 -16.17 -8.11
CA THR A 66 6.26 -14.82 -7.61
C THR A 66 5.63 -14.87 -6.22
N ALA A 67 4.74 -15.83 -5.95
CA ALA A 67 4.15 -16.01 -4.63
C ALA A 67 5.20 -16.42 -3.57
N LEU A 68 6.15 -17.29 -3.94
CA LEU A 68 7.28 -17.66 -3.07
C LEU A 68 8.14 -16.43 -2.76
N HIS A 69 8.49 -15.67 -3.80
CA HIS A 69 9.24 -14.42 -3.67
C HIS A 69 8.53 -13.44 -2.71
N HIS A 70 7.23 -13.21 -2.89
CA HIS A 70 6.45 -12.33 -2.02
C HIS A 70 6.46 -12.81 -0.57
N ARG A 71 6.31 -14.12 -0.33
CA ARG A 71 6.35 -14.68 1.03
C ARG A 71 7.70 -14.47 1.72
N GLU A 72 8.80 -14.61 0.97
CA GLU A 72 10.16 -14.41 1.49
C GLU A 72 10.48 -12.94 1.79
N TRP A 73 9.91 -12.02 1.02
CA TRP A 73 10.17 -10.59 1.13
C TRP A 73 9.16 -9.82 1.98
N ALA A 74 7.96 -10.37 2.22
CA ALA A 74 6.88 -9.65 2.90
C ALA A 74 7.30 -9.01 4.22
N LEU A 75 7.84 -9.82 5.13
CA LEU A 75 8.26 -9.33 6.45
C LEU A 75 9.44 -8.35 6.38
N LYS A 76 10.35 -8.53 5.42
CA LYS A 76 11.51 -7.65 5.24
C LYS A 76 11.07 -6.26 4.80
N ILE A 77 10.18 -6.21 3.81
CA ILE A 77 9.66 -4.98 3.22
C ILE A 77 8.76 -4.22 4.20
N ILE A 78 7.92 -4.91 4.97
CA ILE A 78 7.10 -4.29 6.01
C ILE A 78 7.98 -3.68 7.11
N LYS A 79 8.98 -4.42 7.60
CA LYS A 79 9.92 -3.90 8.62
C LYS A 79 10.69 -2.69 8.12
N GLN A 80 11.17 -2.73 6.86
CA GLN A 80 11.85 -1.60 6.26
C GLN A 80 10.92 -0.40 6.13
N ALA A 81 9.66 -0.58 5.70
CA ALA A 81 8.71 0.51 5.59
C ALA A 81 8.43 1.19 6.94
N ILE A 82 8.26 0.40 8.00
CA ILE A 82 8.09 0.93 9.38
C ILE A 82 9.32 1.72 9.82
N SER A 83 10.52 1.20 9.53
CA SER A 83 11.79 1.88 9.84
C SER A 83 11.95 3.18 9.04
N ASP A 84 11.64 3.17 7.74
CA ASP A 84 11.77 4.35 6.86
C ASP A 84 10.76 5.44 7.23
N ALA A 85 9.58 5.05 7.72
CA ALA A 85 8.55 5.96 8.18
C ALA A 85 8.81 6.52 9.59
N ASP A 86 9.79 5.98 10.32
CA ASP A 86 10.12 6.34 11.71
C ASP A 86 8.89 6.31 12.65
N ILE A 87 8.14 5.20 12.61
CA ILE A 87 6.98 4.97 13.47
C ILE A 87 7.08 3.63 14.19
N ASP A 88 6.33 3.49 15.29
CA ASP A 88 6.08 2.17 15.88
C ASP A 88 4.92 1.45 15.16
N LEU A 89 4.96 0.12 15.14
CA LEU A 89 3.88 -0.69 14.55
C LEU A 89 2.53 -0.44 15.25
N SER A 90 2.52 -0.11 16.54
CA SER A 90 1.28 0.19 17.27
C SER A 90 0.60 1.48 16.80
N ALA A 91 1.29 2.33 16.04
CA ALA A 91 0.73 3.57 15.51
C ALA A 91 -0.12 3.34 14.25
N VAL A 92 -0.03 2.16 13.61
CA VAL A 92 -0.80 1.84 12.40
C VAL A 92 -2.28 1.61 12.75
N ASP A 93 -3.15 2.43 12.17
CA ASP A 93 -4.60 2.39 12.41
C ASP A 93 -5.33 1.46 11.44
N CYS A 94 -4.81 1.29 10.22
CA CYS A 94 -5.40 0.42 9.23
C CYS A 94 -4.37 -0.28 8.35
N ILE A 95 -4.70 -1.51 7.95
CA ILE A 95 -3.94 -2.30 6.99
C ILE A 95 -4.78 -2.44 5.72
N CYS A 96 -4.24 -1.92 4.63
CA CYS A 96 -4.82 -1.96 3.30
C CYS A 96 -4.04 -2.98 2.47
N PHE A 97 -4.72 -3.77 1.66
CA PHE A 97 -4.05 -4.70 0.75
C PHE A 97 -4.81 -4.86 -0.55
N THR A 98 -4.11 -5.25 -1.60
CA THR A 98 -4.73 -5.54 -2.90
C THR A 98 -5.49 -6.86 -2.85
N LYS A 99 -6.83 -6.80 -2.85
CA LYS A 99 -7.73 -7.97 -2.84
C LYS A 99 -7.87 -8.69 -4.20
N GLY A 100 -7.50 -8.04 -5.31
CA GLY A 100 -7.57 -8.58 -6.69
C GLY A 100 -8.87 -8.24 -7.46
N PRO A 101 -8.92 -8.42 -8.81
CA PRO A 101 -8.11 -9.29 -9.69
C PRO A 101 -7.10 -8.52 -10.56
N VAL A 102 -6.42 -9.18 -11.51
CA VAL A 102 -5.38 -8.64 -12.45
C VAL A 102 -5.87 -7.50 -13.39
N ARG A 103 -6.95 -6.81 -13.03
CA ARG A 103 -7.38 -5.54 -13.61
C ARG A 103 -7.68 -4.58 -12.46
N LEU A 104 -6.81 -3.59 -12.31
CA LEU A 104 -6.88 -2.42 -11.43
C LEU A 104 -8.31 -2.03 -11.00
N TYR A 105 -8.77 -2.54 -9.85
CA TYR A 105 -9.83 -1.88 -9.10
C TYR A 105 -9.18 -1.01 -8.02
N LYS A 106 -9.22 0.30 -8.29
CA LYS A 106 -9.03 1.43 -7.39
C LYS A 106 -9.00 1.08 -5.88
N ALA A 107 -7.82 0.80 -5.37
CA ALA A 107 -7.45 1.07 -3.99
C ALA A 107 -6.10 1.80 -3.89
N ILE A 108 -5.38 1.95 -5.01
CA ILE A 108 -4.04 2.51 -5.06
C ILE A 108 -4.07 3.66 -6.07
N ASN A 109 -4.42 4.85 -5.58
CA ASN A 109 -3.99 6.11 -6.17
C ASN A 109 -3.07 6.84 -5.17
N LEU A 110 -2.39 6.05 -4.34
CA LEU A 110 -1.67 6.47 -3.13
C LEU A 110 -0.32 5.76 -2.97
N ILE A 111 0.15 5.03 -4.00
CA ILE A 111 1.53 4.57 -4.12
C ILE A 111 2.09 5.12 -5.42
#